data_AF-A0A4Q8M7H3-F1
#
_entry.id   AF-A0A4Q8M7H3-F1
#
_cell.length_a   1.000
_cell.length_b   1.000
_cell.length_c   1.000
_cell.angle_alpha   90.00
_cell.angle_beta   90.00
_cell.angle_gamma   90.00
#
_symmetry.space_group_name_H-M   'P 1'
#
loop_
_entity.id
_entity.type
_entity.pdbx_description
1 polymer ?
#
loop_
_entity_poly.entity_id
_entity_poly.type
_entity_poly.pdbx_seq_one_letter_code
_entity_poly.pdbx_strand_id
1 'polypeptide(L)'
;MTCLRTDLHWRDALYNAVTQVPGGLRAAAAFLTERRGRSITGESLRKKLRGLEGESISVEMAEMLTEWMEEHVAGQALAKAWIQSLGSQFGLAMDFVPVGDGGLGDEVAAIQTKLLHICRHAGSLSGLGLEAIADGDVSRSEADALVREARAARTMLHRLERSVLRAHRKSRGRA
;
A
#
# COMPACT_ATOMS: atom_id res chain seq x y z
N MET A 1 11.93 -9.02 -26.17
CA MET A 1 12.16 -8.74 -24.74
C MET A 1 11.09 -9.43 -23.92
N THR A 2 11.51 -10.48 -23.22
CA THR A 2 10.69 -11.36 -22.39
C THR A 2 10.12 -10.61 -21.19
N CYS A 3 8.85 -10.86 -20.88
CA CYS A 3 8.11 -10.27 -19.78
C CYS A 3 8.81 -10.56 -18.44
N LEU A 4 9.60 -9.62 -17.93
CA LEU A 4 9.86 -9.59 -16.51
C LEU A 4 8.54 -9.11 -15.87
N ARG A 5 7.78 -10.05 -15.29
CA ARG A 5 6.72 -9.75 -14.31
C ARG A 5 7.41 -9.30 -13.03
N THR A 6 8.03 -8.13 -13.09
CA THR A 6 8.77 -7.56 -11.97
C THR A 6 7.89 -6.49 -11.35
N ASP A 7 7.45 -6.72 -10.11
CA ASP A 7 6.73 -5.71 -9.33
C ASP A 7 7.68 -4.60 -8.82
N LEU A 8 8.95 -4.61 -9.24
CA LEU A 8 9.96 -3.60 -8.87
C LEU A 8 9.74 -2.26 -9.59
N HIS A 9 9.15 -2.26 -10.79
CA HIS A 9 8.80 -1.02 -11.49
C HIS A 9 7.29 -0.78 -11.42
N TRP A 10 6.89 0.42 -11.02
CA TRP A 10 5.51 0.76 -10.66
C TRP A 10 4.53 0.52 -11.80
N ARG A 11 4.94 0.83 -13.02
CA ARG A 11 4.16 0.57 -14.25
C ARG A 11 3.89 -0.92 -14.47
N ASP A 12 4.87 -1.79 -14.21
CA ASP A 12 4.71 -3.23 -14.34
C ASP A 12 3.81 -3.78 -13.24
N ALA A 13 3.96 -3.28 -12.01
CA ALA A 13 3.04 -3.57 -10.90
C ALA A 13 1.59 -3.16 -11.24
N LEU A 14 1.40 -1.96 -11.81
CA LEU A 14 0.07 -1.48 -12.25
C LEU A 14 -0.49 -2.34 -13.38
N TYR A 15 0.34 -2.67 -14.37
CA TYR A 15 -0.04 -3.58 -15.46
C TYR A 15 -0.48 -4.95 -14.93
N ASN A 16 0.31 -5.55 -14.04
CA ASN A 16 0.02 -6.84 -13.44
C ASN A 16 -1.28 -6.80 -12.64
N ALA A 17 -1.50 -5.75 -11.84
CA ALA A 17 -2.73 -5.56 -11.08
C ALA A 17 -3.96 -5.46 -12.00
N VAL A 18 -3.90 -4.61 -13.03
CA VAL A 18 -5.00 -4.45 -14.01
C VAL A 18 -5.34 -5.76 -14.72
N THR A 19 -4.33 -6.57 -15.07
CA THR A 19 -4.58 -7.85 -15.75
C THR A 19 -5.22 -8.92 -14.87
N GLN A 20 -5.13 -8.78 -13.54
CA GLN A 20 -5.70 -9.73 -12.58
C GLN A 20 -7.16 -9.42 -12.21
N VAL A 21 -7.63 -8.21 -12.50
CA VAL A 21 -9.03 -7.83 -12.28
C VAL A 21 -9.92 -8.35 -13.42
N PRO A 22 -11.14 -8.84 -13.13
CA PRO A 22 -12.07 -9.32 -14.16
C PRO A 22 -12.23 -8.34 -15.33
N GLY A 23 -12.15 -8.87 -16.56
CA GLY A 23 -12.20 -8.08 -17.80
C GLY A 23 -10.88 -7.42 -18.20
N GLY A 24 -9.88 -7.39 -17.30
CA GLY A 24 -8.51 -7.00 -17.58
C GLY A 24 -8.36 -5.64 -18.27
N LEU A 25 -7.38 -5.54 -19.18
CA LEU A 25 -7.07 -4.31 -19.93
C LEU A 25 -8.25 -3.78 -20.75
N ARG A 26 -9.12 -4.66 -21.26
CA ARG A 26 -10.26 -4.24 -22.09
C ARG A 26 -11.32 -3.54 -21.25
N ALA A 27 -11.67 -4.10 -20.08
CA ALA A 27 -12.62 -3.48 -19.17
C ALA A 27 -12.04 -2.18 -18.57
N ALA A 28 -10.76 -2.20 -18.17
CA ALA A 28 -10.06 -1.01 -17.69
C ALA A 28 -10.05 0.13 -18.73
N ALA A 29 -9.81 -0.17 -20.01
CA ALA A 29 -9.82 0.83 -21.07
C ALA A 29 -11.24 1.38 -21.35
N ALA A 30 -12.28 0.55 -21.22
CA ALA A 30 -13.67 0.98 -21.31
C ALA A 30 -14.01 1.95 -20.16
N PHE A 31 -13.66 1.58 -18.93
CA PHE A 31 -13.82 2.43 -17.75
C PHE A 31 -13.12 3.79 -17.93
N LEU A 32 -11.85 3.79 -18.36
CA LEU A 32 -11.11 5.02 -18.60
C LEU A 32 -11.71 5.87 -19.73
N THR A 33 -12.25 5.23 -20.77
CA THR A 33 -12.91 5.93 -21.88
C THR A 33 -14.14 6.69 -21.38
N GLU A 34 -14.97 6.03 -20.60
CA GLU A 34 -16.18 6.59 -20.01
C GLU A 34 -15.84 7.73 -19.04
N ARG A 35 -14.96 7.47 -18.07
CA ARG A 35 -14.58 8.42 -17.01
C ARG A 35 -13.92 9.68 -17.56
N ARG A 36 -13.09 9.56 -18.60
CA ARG A 36 -12.31 10.67 -19.17
C ARG A 36 -13.03 11.39 -20.30
N GLY A 37 -14.12 10.83 -20.83
CA GLY A 37 -14.74 11.30 -22.08
C GLY A 37 -13.81 11.22 -23.30
N ARG A 38 -12.73 10.42 -23.24
CA ARG A 38 -11.73 10.27 -24.30
C ARG A 38 -11.41 8.80 -24.53
N SER A 39 -11.67 8.33 -25.75
CA SER A 39 -11.46 6.94 -26.14
C SER A 39 -10.01 6.49 -25.93
N ILE A 40 -9.87 5.32 -25.30
CA ILE A 40 -8.63 4.56 -25.22
C ILE A 40 -8.95 3.08 -25.46
N THR A 41 -8.17 2.42 -26.31
CA THR A 41 -8.31 0.98 -26.55
C THR A 41 -7.50 0.18 -25.54
N GLY A 42 -7.85 -1.10 -25.33
CA GLY A 42 -7.09 -2.00 -24.46
C GLY A 42 -5.61 -2.10 -24.87
N GLU A 43 -5.31 -2.13 -26.18
CA GLU A 43 -3.93 -2.14 -26.66
C GLU A 43 -3.21 -0.81 -26.42
N SER A 44 -3.88 0.34 -26.62
CA SER A 44 -3.28 1.64 -26.29
C SER A 44 -2.97 1.74 -24.78
N LEU A 45 -3.89 1.30 -23.93
CA LEU A 45 -3.66 1.22 -22.49
C LEU A 45 -2.49 0.29 -22.16
N ARG A 46 -2.41 -0.88 -22.80
CA ARG A 46 -1.29 -1.81 -22.65
C ARG A 46 0.05 -1.16 -22.97
N LYS A 47 0.16 -0.44 -24.09
CA LYS A 47 1.40 0.24 -24.50
C LYS A 47 1.83 1.31 -23.49
N LYS A 48 0.86 2.09 -22.99
CA LYS A 48 1.07 3.10 -21.94
C LYS A 48 1.54 2.50 -20.62
N LEU A 49 0.89 1.42 -20.19
CA LEU A 49 1.28 0.68 -18.99
C LEU A 49 2.63 -0.01 -19.13
N ARG A 50 3.05 -0.40 -20.34
CA ARG A 50 4.39 -0.96 -20.58
C ARG A 50 5.48 0.11 -20.76
N GLY A 51 5.11 1.39 -20.80
CA GLY A 51 6.05 2.48 -21.05
C GLY A 51 6.82 2.31 -22.36
N LEU A 52 6.16 1.84 -23.43
CA LEU A 52 6.77 1.78 -24.75
C LEU A 52 7.19 3.19 -25.21
N GLU A 53 8.16 3.26 -26.12
CA GLU A 53 8.67 4.55 -26.62
C GLU A 53 7.53 5.45 -27.13
N GLY A 54 7.49 6.70 -26.65
CA GLY A 54 6.43 7.67 -26.97
C GLY A 54 5.11 7.47 -26.20
N GLU A 55 4.99 6.42 -25.40
CA GLU A 55 3.78 6.10 -24.64
C GLU A 55 3.99 6.32 -23.14
N SER A 56 3.15 7.16 -22.55
CA SER A 56 3.09 7.36 -21.10
C SER A 56 1.68 7.18 -20.57
N ILE A 57 1.61 6.67 -19.35
CA ILE A 57 0.42 6.72 -18.52
C ILE A 57 0.58 7.88 -17.53
N SER A 58 -0.45 8.70 -17.36
CA SER A 58 -0.43 9.77 -16.37
C SER A 58 -0.78 9.24 -14.98
N VAL A 59 -0.42 9.98 -13.93
CA VAL A 59 -0.77 9.60 -12.55
C VAL A 59 -2.28 9.58 -12.36
N GLU A 60 -3.00 10.53 -12.95
CA GLU A 60 -4.48 10.59 -12.89
C GLU A 60 -5.11 9.35 -13.52
N MET A 61 -4.53 8.82 -14.61
CA MET A 61 -4.97 7.56 -15.19
C MET A 61 -4.68 6.37 -14.27
N ALA A 62 -3.55 6.36 -13.56
CA ALA A 62 -3.24 5.32 -12.59
C ALA A 62 -4.16 5.37 -11.36
N GLU A 63 -4.54 6.56 -10.89
CA GLU A 63 -5.53 6.75 -9.83
C GLU A 63 -6.92 6.27 -10.26
N MET A 64 -7.37 6.64 -11.46
CA MET A 64 -8.64 6.13 -12.02
C MET A 64 -8.64 4.60 -12.13
N LEU A 65 -7.54 3.99 -12.55
CA LEU A 65 -7.41 2.53 -12.55
C LEU A 65 -7.44 1.93 -11.13
N THR A 66 -6.91 2.66 -10.15
CA THR A 66 -6.99 2.26 -8.73
C THR A 66 -8.44 2.23 -8.27
N GLU A 67 -9.22 3.29 -8.55
CA GLU A 67 -10.66 3.33 -8.24
C GLU A 67 -11.40 2.14 -8.86
N TRP A 68 -11.20 1.91 -10.17
CA TRP A 68 -11.80 0.78 -10.87
C TRP A 68 -11.43 -0.57 -10.27
N MET A 69 -10.17 -0.78 -9.87
CA MET A 69 -9.76 -2.02 -9.22
C MET A 69 -10.38 -2.18 -7.82
N GLU A 70 -10.58 -1.09 -7.07
CA GLU A 70 -11.23 -1.12 -5.75
C GLU A 70 -12.72 -1.49 -5.80
N GLU A 71 -13.40 -1.20 -6.92
CA GLU A 71 -14.78 -1.63 -7.18
C GLU A 71 -14.90 -3.17 -7.30
N HIS A 72 -13.79 -3.86 -7.56
CA HIS A 72 -13.76 -5.32 -7.74
C HIS A 72 -13.13 -6.00 -6.53
N VAL A 73 -13.81 -6.99 -5.95
CA VAL A 73 -13.28 -7.77 -4.81
C VAL A 73 -11.89 -8.34 -5.10
N ALA A 74 -11.67 -8.84 -6.33
CA ALA A 74 -10.37 -9.37 -6.77
C ALA A 74 -9.27 -8.28 -6.93
N GLY A 75 -9.65 -7.01 -7.13
CA GLY A 75 -8.74 -5.90 -7.33
C GLY A 75 -8.37 -5.15 -6.06
N GLN A 76 -9.18 -5.22 -5.00
CA GLN A 76 -8.96 -4.44 -3.76
C GLN A 76 -7.58 -4.62 -3.13
N ALA A 77 -7.06 -5.85 -3.08
CA ALA A 77 -5.74 -6.13 -2.51
C ALA A 77 -4.58 -5.63 -3.39
N LEU A 78 -4.81 -5.49 -4.70
CA LEU A 78 -3.78 -5.17 -5.70
C LEU A 78 -3.82 -3.70 -6.14
N ALA A 79 -4.94 -3.01 -5.92
CA ALA A 79 -5.22 -1.70 -6.49
C ALA A 79 -4.13 -0.66 -6.21
N LYS A 80 -3.49 -0.72 -5.04
CA LYS A 80 -2.46 0.24 -4.59
C LYS A 80 -1.04 -0.32 -4.66
N ALA A 81 -0.84 -1.54 -5.17
CA ALA A 81 0.48 -2.17 -5.23
C ALA A 81 1.47 -1.35 -6.07
N TRP A 82 0.99 -0.68 -7.11
CA TRP A 82 1.81 0.23 -7.92
C TRP A 82 2.33 1.43 -7.14
N ILE A 83 1.57 1.93 -6.14
CA ILE A 83 1.99 3.05 -5.28
C ILE A 83 3.14 2.59 -4.38
N GLN A 84 3.02 1.41 -3.78
CA GLN A 84 4.11 0.80 -3.00
C GLN A 84 5.37 0.59 -3.85
N SER A 85 5.21 0.10 -5.08
CA SER A 85 6.30 -0.06 -6.04
C SER A 85 6.92 1.28 -6.49
N LEU A 86 6.10 2.34 -6.62
CA LEU A 86 6.60 3.68 -6.89
C LEU A 86 7.42 4.21 -5.71
N GLY A 87 6.93 4.06 -4.48
CA GLY A 87 7.66 4.46 -3.29
C GLY A 87 8.98 3.72 -3.14
N SER A 88 9.00 2.40 -3.37
CA SER A 88 10.22 1.61 -3.25
C SER A 88 11.31 2.02 -4.25
N GLN A 89 10.95 2.43 -5.47
CA GLN A 89 11.90 2.98 -6.44
C GLN A 89 12.63 4.23 -5.94
N PHE A 90 12.01 5.00 -5.05
CA PHE A 90 12.61 6.19 -4.42
C PHE A 90 13.17 5.89 -3.02
N GLY A 91 13.32 4.62 -2.64
CA GLY A 91 13.85 4.22 -1.33
C GLY A 91 12.87 4.46 -0.17
N LEU A 92 11.58 4.67 -0.45
CA LEU A 92 10.56 4.80 0.59
C LEU A 92 10.06 3.43 1.03
N ALA A 93 10.03 3.20 2.34
CA ALA A 93 9.31 2.07 2.92
C ALA A 93 7.82 2.42 3.02
N MET A 94 6.99 1.69 2.27
CA MET A 94 5.54 1.83 2.32
C MET A 94 4.91 0.47 2.59
N ASP A 95 3.99 0.45 3.54
CA ASP A 95 3.29 -0.76 3.95
C ASP A 95 1.77 -0.58 3.82
N PHE A 96 1.10 -1.66 3.41
CA PHE A 96 -0.34 -1.75 3.53
C PHE A 96 -0.71 -1.82 5.01
N VAL A 97 -1.45 -0.83 5.48
CA VAL A 97 -1.91 -0.76 6.87
C VAL A 97 -3.29 -1.40 6.93
N PRO A 98 -3.46 -2.57 7.57
CA PRO A 98 -4.77 -3.18 7.69
C PRO A 98 -5.75 -2.21 8.35
N VAL A 99 -6.97 -2.12 7.80
CA VAL A 99 -8.07 -1.46 8.50
C VAL A 99 -8.18 -2.15 9.86
N GLY A 100 -8.12 -1.37 10.94
CA GLY A 100 -8.29 -1.94 12.27
C GLY A 100 -9.77 -2.06 12.55
N ASP A 101 -10.15 -2.95 13.47
CA ASP A 101 -11.54 -3.20 13.86
C ASP A 101 -12.24 -1.99 14.53
N GLY A 102 -11.49 -0.90 14.76
CA GLY A 102 -11.98 0.33 15.36
C GLY A 102 -12.78 1.17 14.36
N GLY A 103 -14.10 1.10 14.48
CA GLY A 103 -15.05 2.05 13.88
C GLY A 103 -14.84 3.49 14.34
N LEU A 104 -15.76 4.38 13.95
CA LEU A 104 -15.82 5.85 14.17
C LEU A 104 -15.86 6.28 15.67
N GLY A 105 -14.97 5.76 16.50
CA GLY A 105 -14.81 6.14 17.90
C GLY A 105 -14.00 7.43 18.08
N ASP A 106 -13.86 7.87 19.33
CA ASP A 106 -13.04 9.03 19.71
C ASP A 106 -11.58 8.83 19.29
N GLU A 107 -11.18 9.53 18.22
CA GLU A 107 -9.83 9.46 17.66
C GLU A 107 -8.76 9.90 18.67
N VAL A 108 -9.10 10.74 19.67
CA VAL A 108 -8.16 11.17 20.72
C VAL A 108 -7.90 10.02 21.70
N ALA A 109 -8.94 9.34 22.16
CA ALA A 109 -8.79 8.12 22.97
C ALA A 109 -8.03 7.02 22.19
N ALA A 110 -8.29 6.89 20.88
CA ALA A 110 -7.57 5.96 20.03
C ALA A 110 -6.07 6.28 19.94
N ILE A 111 -5.68 7.56 19.92
CA ILE A 111 -4.26 7.98 19.95
C ILE A 111 -3.59 7.51 21.24
N GLN A 112 -4.20 7.75 22.40
CA GLN A 112 -3.63 7.34 23.70
C GLN A 112 -3.40 5.82 23.75
N THR A 113 -4.41 5.03 23.39
CA THR A 113 -4.29 3.56 23.35
C THR A 113 -3.16 3.13 22.42
N LYS A 114 -3.07 3.71 21.22
CA LYS A 114 -2.02 3.37 20.25
C LYS A 114 -0.62 3.70 20.74
N LEU A 115 -0.44 4.82 21.43
CA LEU A 115 0.85 5.18 22.06
C LEU A 115 1.28 4.14 23.09
N LEU A 116 0.35 3.65 23.94
CA LEU A 116 0.64 2.59 24.90
C LEU A 116 1.04 1.27 24.21
N HIS A 117 0.34 0.89 23.13
CA HIS A 117 0.71 -0.28 22.34
C HIS A 117 2.10 -0.13 21.69
N ILE A 118 2.44 1.05 21.19
CA ILE A 118 3.77 1.33 20.63
C ILE A 118 4.84 1.16 21.72
N CYS A 119 4.64 1.72 22.92
CA CYS A 119 5.57 1.55 24.03
C CYS A 119 5.76 0.07 24.41
N ARG A 120 4.67 -0.71 24.44
CA ARG A 120 4.74 -2.16 24.66
C ARG A 120 5.59 -2.87 23.60
N HIS A 121 5.35 -2.59 22.32
CA HIS A 121 6.13 -3.17 21.23
C HIS A 121 7.61 -2.76 21.29
N ALA A 122 7.91 -1.51 21.65
CA ALA A 122 9.29 -1.04 21.82
C ALA A 122 10.01 -1.78 22.96
N GLY A 123 9.33 -2.00 24.09
CA GLY A 123 9.86 -2.81 25.20
C GLY A 123 10.10 -4.27 24.79
N SER A 124 9.13 -4.87 24.08
CA SER A 124 9.22 -6.24 23.55
C SER A 124 10.40 -6.42 22.59
N LEU A 125 10.56 -5.49 21.63
CA LEU A 125 11.70 -5.47 20.70
C LEU A 125 13.03 -5.35 21.43
N SER A 126 13.10 -4.53 22.47
CA SER A 126 14.32 -4.36 23.26
C SER A 126 14.68 -5.65 24.00
N GLY A 127 13.70 -6.31 24.63
CA GLY A 127 13.90 -7.58 25.32
C GLY A 127 14.34 -8.70 24.37
N LEU A 128 13.53 -8.96 23.33
CA LEU A 128 13.83 -9.97 22.31
C LEU A 128 15.17 -9.70 21.61
N GLY A 129 15.47 -8.43 21.34
CA GLY A 129 16.69 -8.03 20.65
C GLY A 129 17.93 -8.29 21.48
N LEU A 130 17.88 -7.96 22.79
CA LEU A 130 19.00 -8.21 23.70
C LEU A 130 19.24 -9.70 23.92
N GLU A 131 18.18 -10.49 24.05
CA GLU A 131 18.28 -11.94 24.18
C GLU A 131 18.86 -12.58 22.91
N ALA A 132 18.35 -12.21 21.73
CA ALA A 132 18.72 -12.80 20.44
C ALA A 132 20.16 -12.49 19.98
N ILE A 133 20.81 -11.47 20.53
CA ILE A 133 22.20 -11.12 20.19
C ILE A 133 23.18 -11.53 21.29
N ALA A 134 22.69 -12.09 22.41
CA ALA A 134 23.50 -12.32 23.60
C ALA A 134 24.63 -13.33 23.36
N ASP A 135 24.41 -14.32 22.50
CA ASP A 135 25.39 -15.34 22.11
C ASP A 135 26.15 -14.99 20.81
N GLY A 136 25.84 -13.84 20.20
CA GLY A 136 26.44 -13.37 18.97
C GLY A 136 25.94 -14.04 17.69
N ASP A 137 24.93 -14.92 17.75
CA ASP A 137 24.33 -15.58 16.59
C ASP A 137 22.80 -15.51 16.62
N VAL A 138 22.19 -14.86 15.63
CA VAL A 138 20.73 -14.74 15.58
C VAL A 138 20.15 -15.97 14.90
N SER A 139 19.53 -16.86 15.68
CA SER A 139 18.85 -18.03 15.14
C SER A 139 17.65 -17.65 14.26
N ARG A 140 17.21 -18.59 13.42
CA ARG A 140 16.03 -18.39 12.56
C ARG A 140 14.78 -18.03 13.37
N SER A 141 14.57 -18.69 14.51
CA SER A 141 13.42 -18.44 15.39
C SER A 141 13.44 -17.03 15.99
N GLU A 142 14.62 -16.53 16.35
CA GLU A 142 14.79 -15.18 16.90
C GLU A 142 14.61 -14.12 15.81
N ALA A 143 15.19 -14.34 14.63
CA ALA A 143 14.97 -13.48 13.48
C ALA A 143 13.46 -13.38 13.13
N ASP A 144 12.76 -14.52 13.08
CA ASP A 144 11.32 -14.56 12.83
C ASP A 144 10.52 -13.81 13.92
N ALA A 145 10.91 -13.94 15.19
CA ALA A 145 10.27 -13.25 16.31
C ALA A 145 10.48 -11.74 16.25
N LEU A 146 11.72 -11.29 16.03
CA LEU A 146 12.09 -9.88 15.91
C LEU A 146 11.40 -9.22 14.71
N VAL A 147 11.40 -9.88 13.55
CA VAL A 147 10.73 -9.37 12.34
C VAL A 147 9.22 -9.27 12.55
N ARG A 148 8.61 -10.27 13.18
CA ARG A 148 7.17 -10.24 13.50
C ARG A 148 6.84 -9.08 14.43
N GLU A 149 7.61 -8.89 15.49
CA GLU A 149 7.38 -7.81 16.45
C GLU A 149 7.61 -6.43 15.82
N ALA A 150 8.65 -6.29 14.97
CA ALA A 150 8.94 -5.05 14.26
C ALA A 150 7.81 -4.67 13.28
N ARG A 151 7.24 -5.65 12.58
CA ARG A 151 6.07 -5.44 11.70
C ARG A 151 4.83 -5.03 12.49
N ALA A 152 4.60 -5.63 13.67
CA ALA A 152 3.51 -5.24 14.56
C ALA A 152 3.66 -3.79 15.04
N ALA A 153 4.87 -3.41 15.49
CA ALA A 153 5.19 -2.04 15.90
C ALA A 153 4.94 -1.03 14.77
N ARG A 154 5.41 -1.32 13.55
CA ARG A 154 5.23 -0.47 12.37
C ARG A 154 3.76 -0.31 12.00
N THR A 155 2.99 -1.40 12.04
CA THR A 155 1.54 -1.35 11.82
C THR A 155 0.86 -0.40 12.80
N MET A 156 1.28 -0.41 14.08
CA MET A 156 0.73 0.48 15.10
C MET A 156 1.13 1.94 14.90
N LEU A 157 2.36 2.22 14.47
CA LEU A 157 2.81 3.58 14.10
C LEU A 157 1.95 4.15 12.97
N HIS A 158 1.73 3.40 11.90
CA HIS A 158 0.84 3.86 10.82
C HIS A 158 -0.61 4.07 11.27
N ARG A 159 -1.12 3.20 12.16
CA ARG A 159 -2.46 3.38 12.73
C ARG A 159 -2.55 4.62 13.60
N LEU A 160 -1.47 5.03 14.26
CA LEU A 160 -1.38 6.27 15.03
C LEU A 160 -1.41 7.48 14.10
N GLU A 161 -0.56 7.51 13.07
CA GLU A 161 -0.55 8.57 12.04
C GLU A 161 -1.96 8.80 11.47
N ARG A 162 -2.65 7.72 11.10
CA ARG A 162 -4.03 7.79 10.59
C ARG A 162 -4.99 8.46 11.58
N SER A 163 -4.91 8.13 12.87
CA SER A 163 -5.79 8.76 13.88
C SER A 163 -5.46 10.21 14.12
N VAL A 164 -4.17 10.57 14.15
CA VAL A 164 -3.74 11.97 14.28
C VAL A 164 -4.30 12.81 13.12
N LEU A 165 -4.14 12.34 11.88
CA LEU A 165 -4.64 13.03 10.69
C LEU A 165 -6.18 13.12 10.65
N ARG A 166 -6.89 12.11 11.15
CA ARG A 166 -8.36 12.14 11.27
C ARG A 166 -8.84 13.10 12.36
N ALA A 167 -8.23 13.06 13.54
CA ALA A 167 -8.53 13.99 14.64
C ALA A 167 -8.31 15.44 14.21
N HIS A 168 -7.20 15.72 13.52
CA HIS A 168 -6.90 17.06 12.98
C HIS A 168 -7.93 17.53 11.95
N ARG A 169 -8.35 16.66 11.02
CA ARG A 169 -9.41 17.02 10.05
C ARG A 169 -10.75 17.31 10.74
N LYS A 170 -11.12 16.54 11.77
CA LYS A 170 -12.36 16.73 12.53
C LYS A 170 -12.37 18.05 13.31
N SER A 171 -11.23 18.50 13.84
CA SER A 171 -11.17 19.80 14.52
C SER A 171 -11.32 20.96 13.54
N ARG A 172 -10.77 20.86 12.32
CA ARG A 172 -10.91 21.88 11.27
C ARG A 172 -12.33 21.97 10.68
N GLY A 173 -13.08 20.88 10.62
CA GLY A 173 -14.48 20.89 10.15
C GLY A 173 -15.50 21.32 11.22
N ARG A 174 -15.04 21.61 12.45
CA ARG A 174 -15.86 22.14 13.56
C ARG A 174 -15.63 23.63 13.81
N ALA A 175 -14.70 24.26 13.10
CA ALA A 175 -14.46 25.71 13.08
C ALA A 175 -15.20 26.33 11.89
#